data_AF-A0A517NPY5-F1
#
_entry.id   AF-A0A517NPY5-F1
#
_cell.length_a   1.000
_cell.length_b   1.000
_cell.length_c   1.000
_cell.angle_alpha   90.00
_cell.angle_beta   90.00
_cell.angle_gamma   90.00
#
_symmetry.space_group_name_H-M   'P 1'
#
loop_
_entity.id
_entity.type
_entity.pdbx_description
1 polymer ?
#
loop_
_entity_poly.entity_id
_entity_poly.type
_entity_poly.pdbx_seq_one_letter_code
_entity_poly.pdbx_strand_id
1 'polypeptide(L)'
;MHTHDQESPSNLDNFLASVASLKQASPAPRFDEGGQSLNRGVGVLCPKCQCELQIGELAGCQFAGCPSCQSMLFQQDVFAMLIQHLRASKKDSGIMPEPMDASQLQVRRICPTCTSLFETHAYGGPGNAVIDTCTTCAVVFLDQGELTKLANAPGRR
;
A
#
# COMPACT_ATOMS: atom_id res chain seq x y z
N MET A 1 -58.91 -8.77 39.50
CA MET A 1 -57.48 -9.16 39.53
C MET A 1 -57.09 -9.55 38.11
N HIS A 2 -56.24 -8.72 37.50
CA HIS A 2 -55.36 -8.92 36.33
C HIS A 2 -55.81 -9.79 35.14
N THR A 3 -55.82 -9.19 33.95
CA THR A 3 -55.11 -9.63 32.71
C THR A 3 -55.46 -8.61 31.61
N HIS A 4 -54.51 -7.79 31.14
CA HIS A 4 -53.55 -8.02 30.04
C HIS A 4 -54.22 -8.12 28.66
N ASP A 5 -54.04 -7.08 27.84
CA ASP A 5 -53.95 -7.12 26.37
C ASP A 5 -53.16 -5.86 25.94
N GLN A 6 -51.82 -5.94 25.87
CA GLN A 6 -51.04 -6.22 24.67
C GLN A 6 -51.17 -5.16 23.56
N GLU A 7 -50.56 -3.99 23.78
CA GLU A 7 -50.11 -3.12 22.69
C GLU A 7 -48.95 -3.80 21.97
N SER A 8 -49.17 -4.13 20.70
CA SER A 8 -48.14 -4.66 19.79
C SER A 8 -47.23 -3.52 19.34
N PRO A 9 -45.91 -3.54 19.60
CA PRO A 9 -45.03 -2.51 19.08
C PRO A 9 -44.93 -2.61 17.56
N SER A 10 -45.11 -1.45 16.93
CA SER A 10 -45.22 -1.26 15.49
C SER A 10 -43.97 -1.70 14.72
N ASN A 11 -44.17 -2.24 13.52
CA ASN A 11 -43.13 -2.62 12.54
C ASN A 11 -42.08 -1.53 12.22
N LEU A 12 -42.29 -0.29 12.66
CA LEU A 12 -41.39 0.83 12.42
C LEU A 12 -40.12 0.74 13.28
N ASP A 13 -40.22 0.20 14.50
CA ASP A 13 -39.08 0.05 15.41
C ASP A 13 -38.07 -1.01 14.90
N ASN A 14 -38.58 -2.08 14.26
CA ASN A 14 -37.75 -3.09 13.61
C ASN A 14 -37.05 -2.57 12.34
N PHE A 15 -37.66 -1.62 11.61
CA PHE A 15 -37.04 -1.06 10.41
C PHE A 15 -35.89 -0.10 10.75
N LEU A 16 -36.05 0.68 11.84
CA LEU A 16 -34.99 1.58 12.34
C LEU A 16 -33.81 0.83 12.97
N ALA A 17 -34.05 -0.34 13.57
CA ALA A 17 -32.97 -1.21 14.05
C ALA A 17 -32.13 -1.82 12.90
N SER A 18 -32.70 -1.98 11.70
CA SER A 18 -32.00 -2.57 10.55
C SER A 18 -31.08 -1.60 9.81
N VAL A 19 -31.30 -0.28 9.92
CA VAL A 19 -30.40 0.75 9.34
C VAL A 19 -29.26 1.14 10.27
N ALA A 20 -29.35 0.78 11.56
CA ALA A 20 -28.33 1.10 12.58
C ALA A 20 -27.08 0.19 12.54
N SER A 21 -27.00 -0.77 11.61
CA SER A 21 -25.86 -1.70 11.47
C SER A 21 -25.06 -1.55 10.16
N LEU A 22 -25.16 -0.40 9.50
CA LEU A 22 -24.10 0.03 8.58
C LEU A 22 -22.93 0.52 9.43
N LYS A 23 -22.11 -0.42 9.93
CA LYS A 23 -20.76 -0.09 10.40
C LYS A 23 -20.09 0.66 9.27
N GLN A 24 -19.88 1.96 9.47
CA GLN A 24 -19.09 2.78 8.57
C GLN A 24 -17.74 2.10 8.42
N ALA A 25 -17.50 1.49 7.25
CA ALA A 25 -16.19 0.94 6.94
C ALA A 25 -15.21 2.12 6.98
N SER A 26 -14.23 2.07 7.89
CA SER A 26 -13.12 3.03 7.87
C SER A 26 -12.58 3.10 6.44
N PRO A 27 -12.25 4.30 5.92
CA PRO A 27 -11.73 4.41 4.56
C PRO A 27 -10.53 3.49 4.43
N ALA A 28 -10.53 2.66 3.39
CA ALA A 28 -9.43 1.75 3.13
C ALA A 28 -8.10 2.54 3.10
N PRO A 29 -7.02 1.97 3.66
CA PRO A 29 -5.73 2.65 3.66
C PRO A 29 -5.32 3.01 2.23
N ARG A 30 -4.81 4.23 2.08
CA ARG A 30 -4.24 4.73 0.83
C ARG A 30 -2.73 4.57 0.86
N PHE A 31 -2.19 4.21 -0.29
CA PHE A 31 -0.76 4.08 -0.56
C PHE A 31 -0.30 5.22 -1.45
N ASP A 32 1.01 5.29 -1.69
CA ASP A 32 1.61 6.22 -2.63
C ASP A 32 0.90 6.25 -3.98
N GLU A 33 0.95 7.42 -4.64
CA GLU A 33 0.40 7.62 -5.99
C GLU A 33 -1.10 7.30 -6.12
N GLY A 34 -1.82 7.28 -4.98
CA GLY A 34 -3.25 6.99 -4.94
C GLY A 34 -3.60 5.50 -4.95
N GLY A 35 -2.63 4.63 -4.65
CA GLY A 35 -2.89 3.20 -4.50
C GLY A 35 -3.94 2.92 -3.43
N GLN A 36 -4.83 1.97 -3.67
CA GLN A 36 -5.95 1.67 -2.78
C GLN A 36 -5.87 0.24 -2.27
N SER A 37 -6.15 0.03 -0.98
CA SER A 37 -6.29 -1.32 -0.44
C SER A 37 -7.62 -1.96 -0.85
N LEU A 38 -7.58 -3.23 -1.21
CA LEU A 38 -8.75 -4.09 -1.41
C LEU A 38 -9.16 -4.82 -0.11
N ASN A 39 -8.54 -4.48 1.03
CA ASN A 39 -8.80 -5.04 2.37
C ASN A 39 -8.75 -6.58 2.42
N ARG A 40 -7.92 -7.21 1.57
CA ARG A 40 -7.73 -8.65 1.52
C ARG A 40 -6.28 -9.00 1.83
N GLY A 41 -6.04 -9.86 2.81
CA GLY A 41 -4.69 -10.33 3.13
C GLY A 41 -4.04 -11.08 1.96
N VAL A 42 -2.73 -10.93 1.79
CA VAL A 42 -1.93 -11.70 0.81
C VAL A 42 -1.21 -12.90 1.43
N GLY A 43 -1.30 -13.10 2.75
CA GLY A 43 -0.68 -14.24 3.45
C GLY A 43 0.82 -14.09 3.73
N VAL A 44 1.36 -12.87 3.64
CA VAL A 44 2.76 -12.56 4.00
C VAL A 44 2.83 -11.32 4.91
N LEU A 45 3.85 -11.26 5.76
CA LEU A 45 4.03 -10.15 6.71
C LEU A 45 4.91 -9.04 6.14
N CYS A 46 4.66 -7.81 6.59
CA CYS A 46 5.45 -6.65 6.23
C CYS A 46 6.88 -6.78 6.77
N PRO A 47 7.93 -6.69 5.93
CA PRO A 47 9.33 -6.75 6.37
C PRO A 47 9.72 -5.65 7.35
N LYS A 48 9.01 -4.52 7.36
CA LYS A 48 9.28 -3.37 8.23
C LYS A 48 8.61 -3.47 9.60
N CYS A 49 7.32 -3.80 9.65
CA CYS A 49 6.53 -3.72 10.88
C CYS A 49 5.78 -5.00 11.24
N GLN A 50 5.94 -6.07 10.45
CA GLN A 50 5.37 -7.40 10.68
C GLN A 50 3.83 -7.49 10.67
N CYS A 51 3.12 -6.44 10.25
CA CYS A 51 1.67 -6.51 9.99
C CYS A 51 1.39 -7.32 8.71
N GLU A 52 0.24 -8.00 8.64
CA GLU A 52 -0.19 -8.69 7.42
C GLU A 52 -0.34 -7.69 6.26
N LEU A 53 0.30 -8.00 5.13
CA LEU A 53 0.15 -7.21 3.92
C LEU A 53 -1.22 -7.48 3.28
N GLN A 54 -1.78 -6.47 2.63
CA GLN A 54 -3.06 -6.53 1.92
C GLN A 54 -2.85 -6.34 0.41
N ILE A 55 -3.77 -6.86 -0.41
CA ILE A 55 -3.79 -6.57 -1.84
C ILE A 55 -4.10 -5.08 -2.02
N GLY A 56 -3.17 -4.38 -2.67
CA GLY A 56 -3.36 -3.02 -3.15
C GLY A 56 -3.49 -2.99 -4.67
N GLU A 57 -4.15 -1.96 -5.19
CA GLU A 57 -4.29 -1.69 -6.61
C GLU A 57 -3.89 -0.25 -6.94
N LEU A 58 -3.09 -0.07 -7.99
CA LEU A 58 -2.65 1.23 -8.49
C LEU A 58 -2.47 1.15 -10.01
N ALA A 59 -3.13 2.04 -10.76
CA ALA A 59 -3.07 2.08 -12.22
C ALA A 59 -3.34 0.71 -12.88
N GLY A 60 -4.30 -0.06 -12.34
CA GLY A 60 -4.64 -1.42 -12.79
C GLY A 60 -3.62 -2.51 -12.44
N CYS A 61 -2.57 -2.17 -11.69
CA CYS A 61 -1.54 -3.10 -11.22
C CYS A 61 -1.80 -3.49 -9.77
N GLN A 62 -1.62 -4.77 -9.45
CA GLN A 62 -1.71 -5.25 -8.07
C GLN A 62 -0.34 -5.27 -7.38
N PHE A 63 -0.36 -5.02 -6.08
CA PHE A 63 0.81 -5.10 -5.19
C PHE A 63 0.39 -5.56 -3.79
N ALA A 64 1.36 -5.88 -2.94
CA ALA A 64 1.11 -6.15 -1.53
C ALA A 64 1.47 -4.90 -0.70
N GLY A 65 0.48 -4.27 -0.08
CA GLY A 65 0.62 -3.03 0.68
C GLY A 65 0.43 -3.23 2.18
N CYS A 66 1.25 -2.55 3.00
CA CYS A 66 1.11 -2.61 4.46
C CYS A 66 0.12 -1.55 4.96
N PRO A 67 -1.02 -1.91 5.57
CA PRO A 67 -1.99 -0.92 6.05
C PRO A 67 -1.45 -0.08 7.23
N SER A 68 -0.45 -0.56 7.96
CA SER A 68 0.11 0.12 9.14
C SER A 68 1.18 1.14 8.80
N CYS A 69 2.15 0.78 7.94
CA CYS A 69 3.29 1.64 7.61
C CYS A 69 3.31 2.11 6.15
N GLN A 70 2.27 1.78 5.39
CA GLN A 70 2.05 2.19 4.00
C GLN A 70 3.15 1.79 3.01
N SER A 71 4.01 0.83 3.37
CA SER A 71 5.01 0.27 2.46
C SER A 71 4.36 -0.57 1.37
N MET A 72 5.05 -0.74 0.25
CA MET A 72 4.55 -1.43 -0.93
C MET A 72 5.56 -2.49 -1.37
N LEU A 73 5.07 -3.68 -1.69
CA LEU A 73 5.86 -4.81 -2.21
C LEU A 73 5.30 -5.21 -3.58
N PHE A 74 6.15 -5.11 -4.60
CA PHE A 74 5.80 -5.37 -5.98
C PHE A 74 6.58 -6.56 -6.54
N GLN A 75 6.00 -7.26 -7.52
CA GLN A 75 6.83 -8.01 -8.47
C GLN A 75 7.66 -7.02 -9.30
N GLN A 76 8.90 -7.38 -9.62
CA GLN A 76 9.87 -6.48 -10.25
C GLN A 76 9.43 -6.00 -11.63
N ASP A 77 8.80 -6.86 -12.42
CA ASP A 77 8.23 -6.53 -13.73
C ASP A 77 7.04 -5.55 -13.62
N VAL A 78 6.14 -5.78 -12.66
CA VAL A 78 5.03 -4.89 -12.34
C VAL A 78 5.55 -3.52 -11.88
N PHE A 79 6.57 -3.50 -11.02
CA PHE A 79 7.20 -2.26 -10.57
C PHE A 79 7.80 -1.47 -11.74
N ALA A 80 8.56 -2.13 -12.62
CA ALA A 80 9.19 -1.48 -13.77
C ALA A 80 8.14 -0.85 -14.71
N MET A 81 7.09 -1.60 -15.03
CA MET A 81 5.98 -1.12 -15.86
C MET A 81 5.23 0.04 -15.20
N LEU A 82 4.95 -0.06 -13.90
CA LEU A 82 4.25 0.97 -13.15
C LEU A 82 5.05 2.28 -13.10
N ILE A 83 6.36 2.22 -12.82
CA ILE A 83 7.22 3.40 -12.82
C ILE A 83 7.23 4.08 -14.19
N GLN A 84 7.34 3.31 -15.28
CA GLN A 84 7.28 3.85 -16.62
C GLN A 84 5.94 4.56 -16.90
N HIS A 85 4.83 3.92 -16.51
CA HIS A 85 3.48 4.48 -16.68
C HIS A 85 3.29 5.79 -15.90
N LEU A 86 3.69 5.81 -14.62
CA LEU A 86 3.56 6.98 -13.76
C LEU A 86 4.41 8.15 -14.29
N ARG A 87 5.65 7.88 -14.70
CA ARG A 87 6.57 8.91 -15.22
C ARG A 87 6.12 9.48 -16.57
N ALA A 88 5.53 8.65 -17.44
CA ALA A 88 4.97 9.10 -18.71
C ALA A 88 3.75 10.01 -18.53
N SER A 89 2.98 9.80 -17.46
CA SER A 89 1.75 10.54 -17.17
C SER A 89 2.01 11.86 -16.41
N LYS A 90 3.18 12.01 -15.78
CA LYS A 90 3.52 13.21 -15.00
C LYS A 90 4.23 14.26 -15.84
N LYS A 91 3.71 15.50 -15.74
CA LYS A 91 4.45 16.69 -16.20
C LYS A 91 5.68 16.88 -15.33
N ASP A 92 6.72 17.45 -15.92
CA ASP A 92 7.88 17.88 -15.15
C ASP A 92 7.43 18.87 -14.09
N SER A 93 7.61 18.51 -12.82
CA SER A 93 7.23 19.37 -11.71
C SER A 93 8.24 20.52 -11.55
N GLY A 94 9.43 20.43 -12.15
CA GLY A 94 10.53 21.36 -11.92
C GLY A 94 11.03 21.36 -10.48
N ILE A 95 10.53 20.45 -9.64
CA ILE A 95 10.90 20.33 -8.23
C ILE A 95 12.22 19.57 -8.16
N MET A 96 13.19 20.15 -7.46
CA MET A 96 14.46 19.49 -7.21
C MET A 96 14.23 18.26 -6.32
N PRO A 97 14.74 17.07 -6.68
CA PRO A 97 14.60 15.90 -5.85
C PRO A 97 15.17 16.13 -4.45
N GLU A 98 14.46 15.69 -3.43
CA GLU A 98 15.02 15.62 -2.08
C GLU A 98 16.30 14.76 -2.09
N PRO A 99 17.31 15.10 -1.28
CA PRO A 99 18.46 14.22 -1.09
C PRO A 99 18.03 12.82 -0.63
N MET A 100 18.76 11.81 -1.08
CA MET A 100 18.57 10.44 -0.60
C MET A 100 18.98 10.35 0.88
N ASP A 101 18.19 9.66 1.69
CA ASP A 101 18.57 9.32 3.07
C ASP A 101 19.54 8.13 3.06
N ALA A 102 20.84 8.40 3.19
CA ALA A 102 21.87 7.38 3.18
C ALA A 102 21.76 6.39 4.36
N SER A 103 21.06 6.74 5.44
CA SER A 103 20.86 5.82 6.57
C SER A 103 20.00 4.61 6.18
N GLN A 104 19.11 4.78 5.19
CA GLN A 104 18.29 3.68 4.67
C GLN A 104 19.14 2.56 4.05
N LEU A 105 20.35 2.83 3.54
CA LEU A 105 21.26 1.82 2.98
C LEU A 105 21.78 0.82 4.01
N GLN A 106 21.73 1.18 5.29
CA GLN A 106 22.16 0.32 6.40
C GLN A 106 21.03 -0.57 6.92
N VAL A 107 19.81 -0.36 6.45
CA VAL A 107 18.68 -1.20 6.83
C VAL A 107 18.87 -2.61 6.29
N ARG A 108 18.43 -3.60 7.08
CA ARG A 108 18.48 -5.02 6.73
C ARG A 108 17.10 -5.62 6.98
N ARG A 109 16.50 -6.17 5.93
CA ARG A 109 15.16 -6.77 5.96
C ARG A 109 15.20 -8.14 5.32
N ILE A 110 14.27 -8.99 5.73
CA ILE A 110 14.11 -10.34 5.18
C ILE A 110 12.94 -10.34 4.19
N CYS A 111 13.16 -10.97 3.04
CA CYS A 111 12.11 -11.19 2.05
C CYS A 111 10.99 -12.03 2.67
N PRO A 112 9.73 -11.54 2.66
CA PRO A 112 8.65 -12.24 3.33
C PRO A 112 8.16 -13.46 2.54
N THR A 113 8.64 -13.65 1.30
CA THR A 113 8.29 -14.77 0.43
C THR A 113 9.26 -15.95 0.57
N CYS A 114 10.57 -15.69 0.53
CA CYS A 114 11.60 -16.76 0.55
C CYS A 114 12.53 -16.72 1.76
N THR A 115 12.36 -15.76 2.67
CA THR A 115 13.20 -15.58 3.87
C THR A 115 14.68 -15.22 3.63
N SER A 116 15.08 -14.98 2.38
CA SER A 116 16.41 -14.45 2.06
C SER A 116 16.55 -12.98 2.46
N LEU A 117 17.78 -12.52 2.70
CA LEU A 117 18.05 -11.10 2.95
C LEU A 117 17.77 -10.28 1.68
N PHE A 118 17.09 -9.15 1.83
CA PHE A 118 16.97 -8.16 0.76
C PHE A 118 18.32 -7.53 0.43
N GLU A 119 18.56 -7.22 -0.84
CA GLU A 119 19.62 -6.32 -1.27
C GLU A 119 19.11 -4.88 -1.18
N THR A 120 19.67 -4.11 -0.25
CA THR A 120 19.32 -2.70 -0.04
C THR A 120 20.28 -1.80 -0.82
N HIS A 121 19.77 -0.99 -1.73
CA HIS A 121 20.61 -0.17 -2.60
C HIS A 121 19.90 1.11 -3.07
N ALA A 122 20.68 2.10 -3.51
CA ALA A 122 20.12 3.26 -4.19
C ALA A 122 19.43 2.81 -5.49
N TYR A 123 18.30 3.41 -5.81
CA TYR A 123 17.64 3.17 -7.08
C TYR A 123 18.52 3.68 -8.23
N GLY A 124 18.75 2.82 -9.23
CA GLY A 124 19.64 3.13 -10.36
C GLY A 124 19.03 4.05 -11.42
N GLY A 125 17.73 4.36 -11.31
CA GLY A 125 17.03 5.29 -12.21
C GLY A 125 16.83 6.67 -11.59
N PRO A 126 16.04 7.54 -12.24
CA PRO A 126 15.71 8.85 -11.70
C PRO A 126 14.92 8.73 -10.39
N GLY A 127 15.35 9.50 -9.39
CA GLY A 127 14.72 9.54 -8.07
C GLY A 127 15.68 9.12 -6.98
N ASN A 128 15.78 9.94 -5.94
CA ASN A 128 16.68 9.72 -4.82
C ASN A 128 16.00 8.86 -3.75
N ALA A 129 15.78 7.58 -4.07
CA ALA A 129 15.22 6.59 -3.16
C ALA A 129 16.19 5.42 -2.95
N VAL A 130 16.16 4.84 -1.75
CA VAL A 130 16.77 3.54 -1.46
C VAL A 130 15.67 2.50 -1.59
N ILE A 131 15.95 1.39 -2.25
CA ILE A 131 14.98 0.31 -2.41
C ILE A 131 15.58 -1.01 -1.93
N ASP A 132 14.69 -1.94 -1.60
CA ASP A 132 15.06 -3.31 -1.25
C ASP A 132 14.63 -4.25 -2.37
N THR A 133 15.54 -5.08 -2.86
CA THR A 133 15.25 -6.05 -3.93
C THR A 133 15.62 -7.47 -3.52
N CYS A 134 14.73 -8.43 -3.82
CA CYS A 134 15.01 -9.84 -3.62
C CYS A 134 15.22 -10.50 -4.97
N THR A 135 16.45 -10.90 -5.25
CA THR A 135 16.83 -11.53 -6.52
C THR A 135 16.24 -12.94 -6.69
N THR A 136 15.97 -13.65 -5.58
CA THR A 136 15.33 -14.98 -5.61
C THR A 136 13.88 -14.92 -6.03
N CYS A 137 13.11 -13.97 -5.49
CA CYS A 137 11.67 -13.85 -5.74
C CYS A 137 11.32 -12.80 -6.79
N ALA A 138 12.31 -12.05 -7.28
CA ALA A 138 12.11 -10.88 -8.15
C ALA A 138 11.07 -9.90 -7.59
N VAL A 139 11.18 -9.55 -6.30
CA VAL A 139 10.30 -8.56 -5.66
C VAL A 139 11.06 -7.31 -5.24
N VAL A 140 10.37 -6.17 -5.31
CA VAL A 140 10.86 -4.85 -4.91
C VAL A 140 10.01 -4.34 -3.76
N PHE A 141 10.64 -4.01 -2.64
CA PHE A 141 10.00 -3.40 -1.48
C PHE A 141 10.36 -1.92 -1.40
N LEU A 142 9.32 -1.09 -1.21
CA LEU A 142 9.40 0.36 -1.07
C LEU A 142 8.81 0.77 0.27
N ASP A 143 9.53 1.62 0.99
CA ASP A 143 8.98 2.38 2.11
C ASP A 143 7.97 3.43 1.60
N GLN A 144 7.11 3.90 2.52
CA GLN A 144 6.17 4.98 2.26
C GLN A 144 6.89 6.20 1.64
N GLY A 145 6.31 6.78 0.59
CA GLY A 145 6.84 7.95 -0.09
C GLY A 145 7.89 7.65 -1.17
N GLU A 146 8.49 6.47 -1.20
CA GLU A 146 9.55 6.15 -2.16
C GLU A 146 9.01 6.05 -3.59
N LEU A 147 7.84 5.41 -3.78
CA LEU A 147 7.21 5.35 -5.10
C LEU A 147 6.92 6.77 -5.62
N THR A 148 6.45 7.65 -4.73
CA THR A 148 6.21 9.06 -5.05
C THR A 148 7.48 9.78 -5.51
N LYS A 149 8.62 9.55 -4.84
CA LYS A 149 9.91 10.11 -5.24
C LYS A 149 10.33 9.64 -6.63
N LEU A 150 10.18 8.34 -6.92
CA LEU A 150 10.56 7.76 -8.21
C LEU A 150 9.65 8.25 -9.37
N ALA A 151 8.35 8.34 -9.12
CA ALA A 151 7.37 8.82 -10.09
C ALA A 151 7.57 10.30 -10.46
N ASN A 152 7.93 11.14 -9.48
CA ASN A 152 8.11 12.58 -9.67
C ASN A 152 9.50 13.00 -10.16
N ALA A 153 10.47 12.09 -10.20
CA ALA A 153 11.85 12.47 -10.46
C ALA A 153 12.04 13.06 -11.88
N PRO A 154 12.75 14.20 -12.02
CA PRO A 154 13.06 14.78 -13.32
C PRO A 154 14.00 13.86 -14.11
N GLY A 155 14.05 13.99 -15.44
CA GLY A 155 14.92 13.19 -16.32
C GLY A 155 14.17 12.49 -17.45
N ARG A 156 14.90 11.68 -18.24
CA ARG A 156 14.36 11.04 -19.45
C ARG A 156 13.11 10.19 -19.10
N ARG A 157 12.05 10.38 -19.89
CA ARG A 157 10.74 9.73 -19.77
C ARG A 157 10.54 8.79 -20.95
#